data_AF-A0A926H3C5-F1
#
_entry.id   AF-A0A926H3C5-F1
#
_cell.length_a   1.000
_cell.length_b   1.000
_cell.length_c   1.000
_cell.angle_alpha   90.00
_cell.angle_beta   90.00
_cell.angle_gamma   90.00
#
_symmetry.space_group_name_H-M   'P 1'
#
loop_
_entity.id
_entity.type
_entity.pdbx_description
1 polymer ?
#
loop_
_entity_poly.entity_id
_entity_poly.type
_entity_poly.pdbx_seq_one_letter_code
_entity_poly.pdbx_strand_id
1 'polypeptide(L)'
;MTHINKARALYFALGAIMLSSCNAPQIQTNDVDSVAVDTTASVAPAIPVREIQARRVDFGYAAVIPYTYTNRSGDSVYLVNCNGDVSPSMEQFIEGQWKKVWQPATNGCLSRPVVIAPGASYSDTLHMGVQPHDSAFFAYLDSSR
;
A
#
# COMPACT_ATOMS: atom_id res chain seq x y z
N MET A 1 -54.49 -35.58 -7.96
CA MET A 1 -53.67 -34.66 -8.77
C MET A 1 -52.60 -34.09 -7.83
N THR A 2 -51.58 -34.82 -7.37
CA THR A 2 -50.47 -35.51 -8.08
C THR A 2 -49.67 -34.56 -8.98
N HIS A 3 -48.58 -33.97 -8.46
CA HIS A 3 -47.30 -33.78 -9.17
C HIS A 3 -46.16 -33.49 -8.19
N ILE A 4 -45.45 -34.55 -7.81
CA ILE A 4 -44.07 -34.55 -7.34
C ILE A 4 -43.19 -34.58 -8.61
N ASN A 5 -42.05 -33.86 -8.64
CA ASN A 5 -40.71 -34.37 -9.03
C ASN A 5 -39.83 -33.44 -9.90
N LYS A 6 -38.52 -33.56 -9.63
CA LYS A 6 -37.37 -33.37 -10.55
C LYS A 6 -36.88 -31.94 -10.81
N ALA A 7 -36.04 -31.43 -9.91
CA ALA A 7 -34.96 -30.49 -10.29
C ALA A 7 -33.75 -30.55 -9.32
N ARG A 8 -33.49 -31.70 -8.70
CA ARG A 8 -32.31 -31.94 -7.85
C ARG A 8 -31.56 -33.17 -8.37
N ALA A 9 -30.82 -33.04 -9.47
CA ALA A 9 -29.80 -34.02 -9.89
C ALA A 9 -29.22 -33.62 -11.25
N LEU A 10 -28.47 -32.52 -11.37
CA LEU A 10 -27.68 -32.33 -12.60
C LEU A 10 -26.50 -31.35 -12.49
N TYR A 11 -25.72 -31.36 -11.40
CA TYR A 11 -24.42 -30.63 -11.38
C TYR A 11 -23.35 -31.36 -10.57
N PHE A 12 -23.31 -32.70 -10.64
CA PHE A 12 -22.24 -33.51 -10.01
C PHE A 12 -21.33 -34.24 -11.03
N ALA A 13 -21.41 -33.91 -12.33
CA ALA A 13 -20.68 -34.61 -13.38
C ALA A 13 -19.86 -33.69 -14.30
N LEU A 14 -19.18 -32.69 -13.72
CA LEU A 14 -18.06 -31.98 -14.34
C LEU A 14 -16.87 -31.96 -13.37
N GLY A 15 -16.59 -33.15 -12.83
CA GLY A 15 -15.32 -33.48 -12.22
C GLY A 15 -14.33 -33.98 -13.27
N ALA A 16 -13.05 -33.67 -13.03
CA ALA A 16 -11.86 -34.36 -13.54
C ALA A 16 -11.24 -33.91 -14.88
N ILE A 17 -11.07 -32.60 -15.12
CA ILE A 17 -10.07 -32.11 -16.10
C ILE A 17 -9.36 -30.85 -15.57
N MET A 18 -8.58 -30.93 -14.47
CA MET A 18 -7.59 -29.89 -14.09
C MET A 18 -6.55 -30.44 -13.09
N LEU A 19 -5.89 -31.57 -13.37
CA LEU A 19 -4.78 -32.08 -12.54
C LEU A 19 -3.47 -32.28 -13.34
N SER A 20 -3.36 -31.67 -14.53
CA SER A 20 -2.23 -31.84 -15.45
C SER A 20 -1.34 -30.58 -15.58
N SER A 21 -1.03 -29.92 -14.46
CA SER A 21 -0.06 -28.82 -14.41
C SER A 21 0.44 -28.71 -12.96
N CYS A 22 1.70 -28.80 -12.60
CA CYS A 22 2.96 -28.85 -13.32
C CYS A 22 3.87 -29.79 -12.52
N ASN A 23 4.57 -30.71 -13.19
CA ASN A 23 5.87 -31.16 -12.70
C ASN A 23 6.84 -29.98 -12.86
N ALA A 24 6.72 -28.98 -11.98
CA ALA A 24 7.72 -27.95 -11.84
C ALA A 24 8.99 -28.61 -11.31
N PRO A 25 10.16 -28.41 -11.94
CA PRO A 25 11.42 -28.87 -11.38
C PRO A 25 11.54 -28.29 -9.97
N GLN A 26 11.68 -29.17 -8.98
CA GLN A 26 12.00 -28.80 -7.62
C GLN A 26 13.38 -28.15 -7.65
N ILE A 27 13.41 -26.82 -7.58
CA ILE A 27 14.66 -26.10 -7.33
C ILE A 27 15.11 -26.58 -5.96
N GLN A 28 16.16 -27.40 -5.93
CA GLN A 28 16.88 -27.71 -4.71
C GLN A 28 17.42 -26.39 -4.20
N THR A 29 16.75 -25.86 -3.17
CA THR A 29 17.33 -24.83 -2.32
C THR A 29 18.51 -25.49 -1.66
N ASN A 30 19.70 -25.29 -2.21
CA ASN A 30 20.93 -25.57 -1.47
C ASN A 30 20.77 -24.92 -0.11
N ASP A 31 21.06 -25.69 0.95
CA ASP A 31 21.21 -25.20 2.30
C ASP A 31 22.17 -24.00 2.26
N VAL A 32 21.58 -22.81 2.16
CA VAL A 32 22.33 -21.58 2.34
C VAL A 32 22.57 -21.54 3.83
N ASP A 33 23.81 -21.82 4.22
CA ASP A 33 24.30 -21.62 5.57
C ASP A 33 23.59 -20.41 6.16
N SER A 34 22.87 -20.63 7.25
CA SER A 34 22.16 -19.61 7.99
C SER A 34 23.19 -18.62 8.53
N VAL A 35 23.58 -17.66 7.69
CA VAL A 35 24.33 -16.48 8.06
C VAL A 35 23.51 -15.85 9.16
N ALA A 36 24.05 -15.86 10.38
CA ALA A 36 23.46 -15.17 11.50
C ALA A 36 23.29 -13.70 11.10
N VAL A 37 22.06 -13.34 10.72
CA VAL A 37 21.69 -11.95 10.47
C VAL A 37 21.82 -11.30 11.84
N ASP A 38 22.91 -10.55 12.00
CA ASP A 38 23.14 -9.72 13.17
C ASP A 38 21.95 -8.78 13.29
N THR A 39 20.98 -9.21 14.10
CA THR A 39 19.76 -8.48 14.40
C THR A 39 20.08 -7.54 15.54
N THR A 40 21.18 -6.79 15.43
CA THR A 40 21.28 -5.50 16.10
C THR A 40 20.22 -4.63 15.44
N ALA A 41 19.00 -4.75 15.94
CA ALA A 41 17.85 -3.99 15.47
C ALA A 41 18.25 -2.52 15.51
N SER A 42 18.51 -1.97 14.33
CA SER A 42 18.68 -0.54 14.14
C SER A 42 17.37 0.07 14.59
N VAL A 43 17.33 0.53 15.85
CA VAL A 43 16.18 1.21 16.41
C VAL A 43 15.99 2.42 15.53
N ALA A 44 14.94 2.37 14.68
CA ALA A 44 14.61 3.48 13.83
C ALA A 44 14.50 4.72 14.72
N PRO A 45 15.19 5.83 14.37
CA PRO A 45 15.15 7.02 15.19
C PRO A 45 13.71 7.44 15.41
N ALA A 46 13.37 7.79 16.66
CA ALA A 46 12.04 8.29 16.99
C ALA A 46 11.71 9.49 16.08
N ILE A 47 10.69 9.33 15.24
CA ILE A 47 10.23 10.40 14.36
C ILE A 47 9.58 11.46 15.26
N PRO A 48 10.03 12.73 15.20
CA PRO A 48 9.43 13.78 16.03
C PRO A 48 7.94 13.91 15.69
N VAL A 49 7.10 13.84 16.73
CA VAL A 49 5.66 14.05 16.58
C VAL A 49 5.44 15.49 16.13
N ARG A 50 4.80 15.66 14.97
CA ARG A 50 4.31 16.96 14.50
C ARG A 50 2.81 17.01 14.69
N GLU A 51 2.33 18.06 15.33
CA GLU A 51 0.90 18.35 15.36
C GLU A 51 0.45 18.83 13.97
N ILE A 52 -0.62 18.23 13.45
CA ILE A 52 -1.17 18.56 12.13
C ILE A 52 -2.55 19.18 12.37
N GLN A 53 -2.72 20.42 11.91
CA GLN A 53 -4.01 21.11 12.01
C GLN A 53 -4.92 20.67 10.87
N ALA A 54 -6.07 20.10 11.22
CA ALA A 54 -7.14 19.82 10.28
C ALA A 54 -8.11 21.01 10.24
N ARG A 55 -8.48 21.46 9.04
CA ARG A 55 -9.52 22.47 8.83
C ARG A 55 -10.84 21.79 8.46
N ARG A 56 -11.96 22.30 8.97
CA ARG A 56 -13.29 21.84 8.54
C ARG A 56 -13.56 22.30 7.10
N VAL A 57 -14.15 21.42 6.30
CA VAL A 57 -14.62 21.66 4.92
C VAL A 57 -16.05 21.13 4.77
N ASP A 58 -16.74 21.45 3.67
CA ASP A 58 -18.17 21.14 3.47
C ASP A 58 -18.50 19.65 3.69
N PHE A 59 -17.57 18.75 3.33
CA PHE A 59 -17.75 17.30 3.45
C PHE A 59 -16.77 16.63 4.43
N GLY A 60 -16.28 17.36 5.45
CA GLY A 60 -15.48 16.77 6.53
C GLY A 60 -14.32 17.64 6.99
N TYR A 61 -13.13 17.06 7.01
CA TYR A 61 -11.89 17.72 7.42
C TYR A 61 -10.84 17.60 6.33
N ALA A 62 -10.02 18.63 6.17
CA ALA A 62 -8.87 18.63 5.28
C ALA A 62 -7.60 18.95 6.04
N ALA A 63 -6.49 18.32 5.66
CA ALA A 63 -5.17 18.62 6.18
C ALA A 63 -4.16 18.76 5.04
N VAL A 64 -3.16 19.61 5.26
CA VAL A 64 -2.06 19.87 4.34
C VAL A 64 -0.77 19.55 5.07
N ILE A 65 -0.05 18.54 4.60
CA ILE A 65 1.08 17.95 5.33
C ILE A 65 2.32 18.03 4.45
N PRO A 66 3.27 18.95 4.72
CA PRO A 66 4.52 18.97 3.99
C PRO A 66 5.37 17.74 4.36
N TYR A 67 5.97 17.11 3.37
CA TYR A 67 6.88 15.98 3.58
C TYR A 67 8.16 16.12 2.75
N THR A 68 9.19 15.39 3.15
CA THR A 68 10.46 15.36 2.42
C THR A 68 11.08 13.98 2.51
N TYR A 69 11.33 13.36 1.36
CA TYR A 69 12.18 12.18 1.26
C TYR A 69 13.62 12.63 1.14
N THR A 70 14.51 12.07 1.96
CA THR A 70 15.95 12.28 1.84
C THR A 70 16.59 10.95 1.53
N ASN A 71 17.27 10.86 0.39
CA ASN A 71 17.99 9.66 0.02
C ASN A 71 19.33 9.61 0.77
N ARG A 72 19.41 8.74 1.78
CA ARG A 72 20.61 8.51 2.58
C ARG A 72 21.44 7.31 2.11
N SER A 73 21.03 6.63 1.04
CA SER A 73 21.79 5.53 0.47
C SER A 73 22.91 6.04 -0.46
N GLY A 74 23.77 5.12 -0.89
CA GLY A 74 24.81 5.40 -1.90
C GLY A 74 24.30 5.35 -3.35
N ASP A 75 23.07 4.92 -3.57
CA ASP A 75 22.47 4.70 -4.90
C ASP A 75 21.28 5.64 -5.14
N SER A 76 20.86 5.80 -6.39
CA SER A 76 19.64 6.58 -6.69
C SER A 76 18.38 5.84 -6.25
N VAL A 77 17.44 6.58 -5.64
CA VAL A 77 16.09 6.09 -5.30
C VAL A 77 15.10 6.52 -6.37
N TYR A 78 14.21 5.61 -6.78
CA TYR A 78 13.21 5.85 -7.82
C TYR A 78 11.82 5.76 -7.20
N LEU A 79 11.10 6.88 -7.16
CA LEU A 79 9.72 6.92 -6.69
C LEU A 79 8.75 6.67 -7.84
N VAL A 80 7.91 5.66 -7.66
CA VAL A 80 6.78 5.40 -8.54
C VAL A 80 5.75 6.50 -8.32
N ASN A 81 5.23 7.04 -9.42
CA ASN A 81 4.26 8.12 -9.42
C ASN A 81 3.26 7.96 -10.56
N CYS A 82 2.14 8.66 -10.43
CA CYS A 82 1.19 8.86 -11.50
C CYS A 82 1.05 10.37 -11.76
N ASN A 83 1.50 10.84 -12.93
CA ASN A 83 1.51 12.26 -13.32
C ASN A 83 2.21 13.19 -12.28
N GLY A 84 3.29 12.71 -11.67
CA GLY A 84 4.04 13.45 -10.65
C GLY A 84 3.53 13.27 -9.21
N ASP A 85 2.38 12.63 -9.00
CA ASP A 85 1.88 12.34 -7.66
C ASP A 85 2.64 11.17 -7.01
N VAL A 86 3.42 11.47 -5.97
CA VAL A 86 4.18 10.53 -5.13
C VAL A 86 3.65 10.49 -3.69
N SER A 87 2.34 10.72 -3.51
CA SER A 87 1.73 10.84 -2.18
C SER A 87 2.02 9.61 -1.29
N PRO A 88 2.53 9.81 -0.06
CA PRO A 88 2.79 8.73 0.89
C PRO A 88 1.50 8.07 1.38
N SER A 89 1.56 6.83 1.86
CA SER A 89 0.52 6.29 2.75
C SER A 89 0.78 6.70 4.20
N MET A 90 -0.25 6.66 5.03
CA MET A 90 -0.12 6.87 6.47
C MET A 90 -0.44 5.59 7.24
N GLU A 91 0.35 5.34 8.26
CA GLU A 91 0.20 4.21 9.17
C GLU A 91 0.14 4.72 10.61
N GLN A 92 -0.61 4.00 11.44
CA GLN A 92 -0.72 4.24 12.86
C GLN A 92 -0.21 3.01 13.62
N PHE A 93 0.61 3.22 14.63
CA PHE A 93 1.07 2.14 15.51
C PHE A 93 0.00 1.88 16.58
N ILE A 94 -0.67 0.72 16.50
CA ILE A 94 -1.77 0.30 17.37
C ILE A 94 -1.44 -1.11 17.87
N GLU A 95 -1.44 -1.31 19.19
CA GLU A 95 -1.26 -2.64 19.81
C GLU A 95 0.02 -3.37 19.36
N GLY A 96 1.12 -2.65 19.19
CA GLY A 96 2.39 -3.24 18.78
C GLY A 96 2.54 -3.47 17.28
N GLN A 97 1.59 -3.02 16.45
CA GLN A 97 1.61 -3.20 15.00
C GLN A 97 1.38 -1.88 14.25
N TRP A 98 2.07 -1.69 13.13
CA TRP A 98 1.74 -0.63 12.18
C TRP A 98 0.52 -1.05 11.36
N LYS A 99 -0.53 -0.23 11.41
CA LYS A 99 -1.75 -0.41 10.62
C LYS A 99 -1.90 0.76 9.67
N LYS A 100 -2.08 0.47 8.38
CA LYS A 100 -2.40 1.49 7.37
C LYS A 100 -3.76 2.10 7.70
N VAL A 101 -3.78 3.41 7.91
CA VAL A 101 -5.01 4.18 8.22
C VAL A 101 -5.47 5.02 7.03
N TRP A 102 -4.57 5.29 6.09
CA TRP A 102 -4.86 6.10 4.92
C TRP A 102 -3.88 5.78 3.78
N GLN A 103 -4.38 5.83 2.55
CA GLN A 103 -3.55 5.85 1.35
C GLN A 103 -4.26 6.64 0.25
N PRO A 104 -3.51 7.32 -0.62
CA PRO A 104 -4.09 8.00 -1.77
C PRO A 104 -4.71 6.97 -2.71
N ALA A 105 -5.87 7.30 -3.28
CA ALA A 105 -6.40 6.57 -4.43
C ALA A 105 -5.66 7.06 -5.68
N THR A 106 -4.54 6.43 -6.00
CA THR A 106 -3.80 6.74 -7.22
C THR A 106 -4.29 5.90 -8.38
N ASN A 107 -4.42 6.52 -9.55
CA ASN A 107 -4.57 5.75 -10.78
C ASN A 107 -3.31 4.90 -10.98
N GLY A 108 -3.45 3.69 -11.50
CA GLY A 108 -2.33 2.77 -11.76
C GLY A 108 -1.40 3.22 -12.90
N CYS A 109 -1.25 4.51 -13.15
CA CYS A 109 -0.40 5.01 -14.22
C CYS A 109 1.06 5.02 -13.76
N LEU A 110 1.93 4.38 -14.54
CA LEU A 110 3.37 4.27 -14.29
C LEU A 110 4.10 5.35 -15.07
N SER A 111 3.98 6.60 -14.60
CA SER A 111 4.70 7.72 -15.20
C SER A 111 6.21 7.56 -15.03
N ARG A 112 7.00 8.37 -15.75
CA ARG A 112 8.46 8.38 -15.59
C ARG A 112 8.81 8.57 -14.10
N PRO A 113 9.62 7.71 -13.48
CA PRO A 113 9.90 7.79 -12.05
C PRO A 113 10.52 9.13 -11.65
N VAL A 114 10.22 9.57 -10.43
CA VAL A 114 10.95 10.67 -9.80
C VAL A 114 12.24 10.09 -9.23
N VAL A 115 13.38 10.64 -9.64
CA VAL A 115 14.70 10.14 -9.24
C VAL A 115 15.28 11.03 -8.15
N ILE A 116 15.69 10.43 -7.03
CA ILE A 116 16.39 11.10 -5.93
C ILE A 116 17.81 10.57 -5.89
N ALA A 117 18.78 11.39 -6.31
CA ALA A 117 20.20 11.04 -6.30
C ALA A 117 20.72 10.79 -4.86
N PRO A 118 21.88 10.12 -4.68
CA PRO A 118 22.51 9.95 -3.37
C PRO A 118 22.71 11.29 -2.65
N GLY A 119 22.27 11.37 -1.39
CA GLY A 119 22.33 12.58 -0.57
C GLY A 119 21.32 13.68 -0.93
N ALA A 120 20.53 13.51 -2.00
CA ALA A 120 19.53 14.49 -2.41
C ALA A 120 18.20 14.31 -1.65
N SER A 121 17.34 15.32 -1.75
CA SER A 121 16.00 15.32 -1.18
C SER A 121 14.92 15.65 -2.21
N TYR A 122 13.74 15.07 -2.03
CA TYR A 122 12.51 15.42 -2.73
C TYR A 122 11.49 15.93 -1.71
N SER A 123 10.88 17.07 -1.97
CA SER A 123 9.88 17.68 -1.09
C SER A 123 8.58 17.91 -1.84
N ASP A 124 7.46 17.64 -1.16
CA ASP A 124 6.12 17.92 -1.69
C ASP A 124 5.13 18.06 -0.52
N THR A 125 3.85 18.20 -0.85
CA THR A 125 2.77 18.42 0.10
C THR A 125 1.68 17.38 -0.11
N LEU A 126 1.37 16.64 0.96
CA LEU A 126 0.23 15.74 0.98
C LEU A 126 -1.05 16.55 1.27
N HIS A 127 -2.03 16.45 0.37
CA HIS A 127 -3.37 16.99 0.55
C HIS A 127 -4.31 15.85 0.95
N MET A 128 -4.83 15.90 2.17
CA MET A 128 -5.71 14.86 2.69
C MET A 128 -7.11 15.43 2.94
N GLY A 129 -8.13 14.69 2.51
CA GLY A 129 -9.51 14.83 2.97
C GLY A 129 -9.94 13.63 3.82
N VAL A 130 -10.58 13.89 4.96
CA VAL A 130 -11.18 12.89 5.85
C VAL A 130 -12.65 13.22 6.02
N GLN A 131 -13.52 12.28 5.64
CA GLN A 131 -14.94 12.40 5.92
C GLN A 131 -15.24 11.82 7.30
N PRO A 132 -16.03 12.50 8.15
CA PRO A 132 -16.51 11.94 9.40
C PRO A 132 -17.57 10.88 9.10
N HIS A 133 -17.16 9.65 8.82
CA HIS A 133 -18.08 8.51 8.74
C HIS A 133 -17.51 7.24 9.36
N ASP A 134 -18.38 6.57 10.10
CA ASP A 134 -18.12 5.46 11.03
C ASP A 134 -17.73 4.12 10.36
N SER A 135 -17.29 4.06 9.09
CA SER A 135 -16.83 2.78 8.49
C SER A 135 -16.17 2.78 7.10
N ALA A 136 -15.93 3.90 6.39
CA ALA A 136 -15.20 3.83 5.11
C ALA A 136 -14.50 5.15 4.76
N PHE A 137 -13.17 5.18 4.92
CA PHE A 137 -12.31 6.27 4.50
C PHE A 137 -12.19 6.29 2.97
N PHE A 138 -12.92 7.19 2.30
CA PHE A 138 -12.60 7.62 0.94
C PHE A 138 -11.91 8.98 1.00
N ALA A 139 -10.61 8.98 0.72
CA ALA A 139 -9.83 10.19 0.58
C ALA A 139 -10.08 10.79 -0.81
N TYR A 140 -10.60 12.02 -0.86
CA TYR A 140 -10.68 12.76 -2.11
C TYR A 140 -9.33 13.46 -2.33
N LEU A 141 -8.62 13.10 -3.40
CA LEU A 141 -7.48 13.87 -3.88
C LEU A 141 -8.03 14.97 -4.79
N ASP A 142 -7.83 16.23 -4.40
CA ASP A 142 -8.01 17.36 -5.30
C ASP A 142 -6.76 17.44 -6.20
N SER A 143 -6.87 16.97 -7.44
CA SER A 143 -5.77 16.97 -8.40
C SER A 143 -5.72 18.25 -9.25
N SER A 144 -6.13 19.40 -8.72
CA SER A 144 -6.01 20.69 -9.41
C SER A 144 -4.55 21.22 -9.36
N ARG A 145 -3.68 20.62 -10.16
CA ARG A 145 -2.41 21.23 -10.61
C ARG A 145 -2.31 21.14 -12.13
#